data_AF-A0A410WBI4-F1
#
_entry.id   AF-A0A410WBI4-F1
#
_cell.length_a   1.000
_cell.length_b   1.000
_cell.length_c   1.000
_cell.angle_alpha   90.00
_cell.angle_beta   90.00
_cell.angle_gamma   90.00
#
_symmetry.space_group_name_H-M   'P 1'
#
loop_
_entity.id
_entity.type
_entity.pdbx_description
1 polymer ?
#
loop_
_entity_poly.entity_id
_entity_poly.type
_entity_poly.pdbx_seq_one_letter_code
_entity_poly.pdbx_strand_id
1 'polypeptide(L)'
;MAQRCSGVDLQQCMAAYSVLAPDVVEATTRTFLRAPLQVLAKIDVLAGGDGRPRQGSAAQLQQLAALLQQRPPADGAILAGIVQAGIIATNAFDARSVLIGLVASRCAAISYGFDPRGLGVPETWLHRHRQRYLASAHASLNSEEAMIDFLGLFLEATIKGAAEAEGIAEAAKG
;
A
#
# COMPACT_ATOMS: atom_id res chain seq x y z
N MET A 1 -13.30 3.04 3.63
CA MET A 1 -12.26 3.80 4.39
C MET A 1 -11.19 4.37 3.48
N ALA A 2 -10.67 3.61 2.50
CA ALA A 2 -9.68 4.09 1.51
C ALA A 2 -10.07 5.37 0.72
N GLN A 3 -11.36 5.57 0.41
CA GLN A 3 -11.87 6.81 -0.20
C GLN A 3 -11.45 8.05 0.60
N ARG A 4 -11.53 7.98 1.93
CA ARG A 4 -11.21 9.12 2.79
C ARG A 4 -9.70 9.30 3.00
N CYS A 5 -8.89 8.30 2.65
CA CYS A 5 -7.42 8.37 2.62
C CYS A 5 -6.87 8.83 1.27
N SER A 6 -7.60 8.65 0.16
CA SER A 6 -7.10 9.01 -1.17
C SER A 6 -7.82 10.19 -1.83
N GLY A 7 -9.10 10.44 -1.51
CA GLY A 7 -9.93 11.40 -2.25
C GLY A 7 -10.48 10.84 -3.58
N VAL A 8 -10.21 9.56 -3.88
CA VAL A 8 -10.74 8.83 -5.04
C VAL A 8 -12.15 8.33 -4.75
N ASP A 9 -13.00 8.21 -5.77
CA ASP A 9 -14.38 7.73 -5.63
C ASP A 9 -14.48 6.36 -4.90
N LEU A 10 -15.58 6.13 -4.17
CA LEU A 10 -15.75 4.91 -3.37
C LEU A 10 -15.77 3.65 -4.24
N GLN A 11 -16.45 3.69 -5.39
CA GLN A 11 -16.54 2.54 -6.28
C GLN A 11 -15.17 2.19 -6.85
N GLN A 12 -14.38 3.20 -7.22
CA GLN A 12 -12.99 3.02 -7.67
C GLN A 12 -12.09 2.49 -6.55
N CYS A 13 -12.28 2.96 -5.31
CA CYS A 13 -11.58 2.42 -4.15
C CYS A 13 -11.90 0.93 -3.93
N MET A 14 -13.18 0.55 -3.98
CA MET A 14 -13.60 -0.85 -3.84
C MET A 14 -13.05 -1.71 -4.98
N ALA A 15 -13.10 -1.22 -6.22
CA ALA A 15 -12.54 -1.90 -7.37
C ALA A 15 -11.03 -2.12 -7.22
N ALA A 16 -10.27 -1.11 -6.78
CA ALA A 16 -8.83 -1.25 -6.56
C ALA A 16 -8.50 -2.30 -5.49
N TYR A 17 -9.23 -2.31 -4.38
CA TYR A 17 -9.04 -3.31 -3.31
C TYR A 17 -9.49 -4.73 -3.69
N SER A 18 -10.27 -4.89 -4.78
CA SER A 18 -10.70 -6.22 -5.24
C SER A 18 -9.54 -7.17 -5.57
N VAL A 19 -8.33 -6.65 -5.85
CA VAL A 19 -7.13 -7.49 -6.05
C VAL A 19 -6.73 -8.27 -4.80
N LEU A 20 -7.26 -7.89 -3.63
CA LEU A 20 -7.05 -8.54 -2.34
C LEU A 20 -8.27 -9.36 -1.89
N ALA A 21 -9.28 -9.54 -2.74
CA ALA A 21 -10.43 -10.35 -2.40
C ALA A 21 -10.04 -11.84 -2.19
N PRO A 22 -10.73 -12.58 -1.31
CA PRO A 22 -10.32 -13.93 -0.90
C PRO A 22 -10.11 -14.92 -2.04
N ASP A 23 -10.86 -14.79 -3.13
CA ASP A 23 -10.82 -15.66 -4.31
C ASP A 23 -9.66 -15.34 -5.27
N VAL A 24 -9.05 -14.16 -5.16
CA VAL A 24 -7.98 -13.72 -6.09
C VAL A 24 -6.65 -13.37 -5.40
N VAL A 25 -6.65 -13.18 -4.07
CA VAL A 25 -5.47 -12.69 -3.33
C VAL A 25 -4.23 -13.56 -3.53
N GLU A 26 -4.37 -14.89 -3.57
CA GLU A 26 -3.24 -15.80 -3.80
C GLU A 26 -2.60 -15.58 -5.18
N ALA A 27 -3.43 -15.43 -6.22
CA ALA A 27 -2.97 -15.15 -7.58
C ALA A 27 -2.33 -13.77 -7.69
N THR A 28 -2.91 -12.75 -7.02
CA THR A 28 -2.34 -11.41 -6.93
C THR A 28 -0.97 -11.43 -6.26
N THR A 29 -0.83 -12.07 -5.10
CA THR A 29 0.44 -12.20 -4.37
C THR A 29 1.51 -12.92 -5.18
N ARG A 30 1.16 -14.04 -5.83
CA ARG A 30 2.09 -14.77 -6.70
C ARG A 30 2.57 -13.91 -7.87
N THR A 31 1.69 -13.11 -8.45
CA THR A 31 2.02 -12.15 -9.50
C THR A 31 2.87 -11.01 -8.95
N PHE A 32 2.54 -10.47 -7.77
CA PHE A 32 3.26 -9.37 -7.15
C PHE A 32 4.73 -9.72 -6.90
N LEU A 33 5.02 -10.93 -6.42
CA LEU A 33 6.39 -11.39 -6.20
C LEU A 33 7.23 -11.54 -7.47
N ARG A 34 6.59 -11.70 -8.64
CA ARG A 34 7.27 -11.96 -9.92
C ARG A 34 7.27 -10.76 -10.86
N ALA A 35 6.18 -10.00 -10.85
CA ALA A 35 5.90 -8.87 -11.72
C ALA A 35 5.14 -7.77 -10.94
N PRO A 36 5.78 -7.09 -9.97
CA PRO A 36 5.12 -6.05 -9.16
C PRO A 36 4.45 -4.98 -10.03
N LEU A 37 5.10 -4.54 -11.11
CA LEU A 37 4.58 -3.52 -12.02
C LEU A 37 3.27 -3.93 -12.70
N GLN A 38 3.08 -5.21 -13.00
CA GLN A 38 1.83 -5.72 -13.57
C GLN A 38 0.68 -5.57 -12.58
N VAL A 39 0.94 -5.82 -11.30
CA VAL A 39 -0.06 -5.64 -10.25
C VAL A 39 -0.36 -4.15 -10.04
N LEU A 40 0.65 -3.28 -10.04
CA LEU A 40 0.44 -1.82 -9.95
C LEU A 40 -0.40 -1.30 -11.11
N ALA A 41 -0.11 -1.72 -12.35
CA ALA A 41 -0.91 -1.36 -13.52
C ALA A 41 -2.36 -1.84 -13.38
N LYS A 42 -2.59 -3.07 -12.91
CA LYS A 42 -3.94 -3.60 -12.65
C LYS A 42 -4.69 -2.76 -11.60
N ILE A 43 -4.02 -2.40 -10.50
CA ILE A 43 -4.62 -1.55 -9.45
C ILE A 43 -4.98 -0.17 -10.01
N ASP A 44 -4.11 0.45 -10.81
CA ASP A 44 -4.39 1.75 -11.43
C ASP A 44 -5.60 1.69 -12.38
N VAL A 45 -5.69 0.67 -13.24
CA VAL A 45 -6.86 0.46 -14.11
C VAL A 45 -8.15 0.33 -13.29
N LEU A 46 -8.13 -0.45 -12.22
CA LEU A 46 -9.28 -0.62 -11.33
C LEU A 46 -9.63 0.68 -10.57
N ALA A 47 -8.64 1.53 -10.31
CA ALA A 47 -8.82 2.86 -9.75
C ALA A 47 -9.24 3.92 -10.79
N GLY A 48 -9.48 3.54 -12.05
CA GLY A 48 -9.93 4.43 -13.13
C GLY A 48 -8.81 5.07 -13.95
N GLY A 49 -7.58 4.58 -13.85
CA GLY A 49 -6.46 4.97 -14.70
C GLY A 49 -6.33 4.12 -15.97
N ASP A 50 -5.23 4.31 -16.70
CA ASP A 50 -4.91 3.61 -17.95
C ASP A 50 -3.83 2.51 -17.77
N GLY A 51 -3.43 2.25 -16.53
CA GLY A 51 -2.41 1.27 -16.17
C GLY A 51 -0.99 1.78 -16.39
N ARG A 52 -0.80 3.09 -16.64
CA ARG A 52 0.52 3.68 -16.92
C ARG A 52 0.89 4.68 -15.83
N PRO A 53 2.13 4.66 -15.34
CA PRO A 53 2.59 5.70 -14.45
C PRO A 53 2.71 7.03 -15.20
N ARG A 54 2.64 8.13 -14.44
CA ARG A 54 2.94 9.48 -14.90
C ARG A 54 4.29 9.52 -15.61
N GLN A 55 4.39 10.34 -16.66
CA GLN A 55 5.66 10.56 -17.35
C GLN A 55 6.75 10.98 -16.35
N GLY A 56 7.91 10.33 -16.44
CA GLY A 56 9.05 10.55 -15.56
C GLY A 56 9.05 9.76 -14.24
N SER A 57 8.00 8.99 -13.93
CA SER A 57 7.94 8.13 -12.73
C SER A 57 8.25 6.64 -13.00
N ALA A 58 8.40 6.25 -14.26
CA ALA A 58 8.58 4.85 -14.65
C ALA A 58 9.89 4.25 -14.11
N ALA A 59 10.98 5.01 -14.12
CA ALA A 59 12.29 4.53 -13.66
C ALA A 59 12.29 4.20 -12.15
N GLN A 60 11.64 5.04 -11.34
CA GLN A 60 11.53 4.84 -9.89
C GLN A 60 10.68 3.61 -9.57
N LEU A 61 9.57 3.40 -10.30
CA LEU A 61 8.77 2.18 -10.15
C LEU A 61 9.54 0.94 -10.59
N GLN A 62 10.33 1.01 -11.66
CA GLN A 62 11.21 -0.09 -12.08
C GLN A 62 12.26 -0.42 -11.03
N GLN A 63 12.88 0.59 -10.41
CA GLN A 63 13.82 0.39 -9.30
C GLN A 63 13.15 -0.27 -8.08
N LEU A 64 11.97 0.23 -7.69
CA LEU A 64 11.19 -0.39 -6.61
C LEU A 64 10.84 -1.85 -6.94
N ALA A 65 10.38 -2.11 -8.16
CA ALA A 65 10.03 -3.47 -8.58
C ALA A 65 11.25 -4.40 -8.63
N ALA A 66 12.42 -3.89 -9.05
CA ALA A 66 13.67 -4.65 -9.05
C ALA A 66 14.11 -4.99 -7.63
N LEU A 67 14.03 -4.04 -6.69
CA LEU A 67 14.29 -4.27 -5.26
C LEU A 67 13.38 -5.39 -4.73
N LEU A 68 12.07 -5.31 -4.96
CA LEU A 68 11.13 -6.33 -4.49
C LEU A 68 11.44 -7.72 -5.06
N GLN A 69 11.75 -7.82 -6.36
CA GLN A 69 12.09 -9.08 -7.02
C GLN A 69 13.39 -9.71 -6.51
N GLN A 70 14.35 -8.90 -6.04
CA GLN A 70 15.57 -9.40 -5.41
C GLN A 70 15.33 -10.07 -4.06
N ARG A 71 14.14 -9.92 -3.46
CA ARG A 71 13.77 -10.46 -2.15
C ARG A 71 14.83 -10.12 -1.10
N PRO A 72 15.04 -8.82 -0.83
CA PRO A 72 16.02 -8.39 0.16
C PRO A 72 15.71 -9.02 1.52
N PRO A 73 16.72 -9.25 2.37
CA PRO A 73 16.57 -9.82 3.70
C PRO A 73 16.03 -8.76 4.68
N ALA A 74 14.92 -8.10 4.33
CA ALA A 74 14.23 -7.11 5.12
C ALA A 74 12.90 -7.68 5.64
N ASP A 75 12.44 -7.16 6.78
CA ASP A 75 11.14 -7.51 7.33
C ASP A 75 10.00 -7.10 6.39
N GLY A 76 8.97 -7.95 6.27
CA GLY A 76 7.83 -7.72 5.37
C GLY A 76 7.05 -6.44 5.69
N ALA A 77 7.03 -5.99 6.95
CA ALA A 77 6.43 -4.71 7.34
C ALA A 77 7.20 -3.54 6.75
N ILE A 78 8.53 -3.61 6.79
CA ILE A 78 9.41 -2.57 6.24
C ILE A 78 9.26 -2.51 4.72
N LEU A 79 9.20 -3.67 4.05
CA LEU A 79 8.93 -3.73 2.60
C LEU A 79 7.57 -3.14 2.24
N ALA A 80 6.53 -3.42 3.01
CA ALA A 80 5.20 -2.85 2.80
C ALA A 80 5.20 -1.32 2.96
N GLY A 81 5.93 -0.79 3.94
CA GLY A 81 6.13 0.65 4.12
C GLY A 81 6.89 1.28 2.95
N ILE A 82 8.03 0.69 2.54
CA ILE A 82 8.82 1.18 1.40
C ILE A 82 8.00 1.24 0.11
N VAL A 83 7.17 0.22 -0.15
CA VAL A 83 6.26 0.22 -1.31
C VAL A 83 5.29 1.39 -1.27
N GLN A 84 4.69 1.64 -0.11
CA GLN A 84 3.76 2.74 0.06
C GLN A 84 4.43 4.10 -0.17
N ALA A 85 5.57 4.32 0.48
CA ALA A 85 6.40 5.52 0.35
C ALA A 85 6.82 5.74 -1.11
N GLY A 86 7.38 4.72 -1.76
CA GLY A 86 7.90 4.82 -3.12
C GLY A 86 6.85 5.23 -4.16
N ILE A 87 5.60 4.81 -3.96
CA ILE A 87 4.48 5.17 -4.86
C ILE A 87 3.94 6.57 -4.54
N ILE A 88 3.73 6.90 -3.26
CA ILE A 88 3.12 8.18 -2.84
C ILE A 88 4.09 9.35 -3.02
N ALA A 89 5.35 9.21 -2.59
CA ALA A 89 6.35 10.25 -2.67
C ALA A 89 6.66 10.68 -4.11
N THR A 90 6.62 9.73 -5.05
CA THR A 90 6.91 9.99 -6.47
C THR A 90 5.68 10.47 -7.27
N ASN A 91 4.51 10.48 -6.62
CA ASN A 91 3.22 10.73 -7.25
C ASN A 91 3.07 9.97 -8.58
N ALA A 92 3.40 8.67 -8.55
CA ALA A 92 3.58 7.87 -9.75
C ALA A 92 2.31 7.70 -10.59
N PHE A 93 1.12 7.93 -10.01
CA PHE A 93 -0.19 7.79 -10.65
C PHE A 93 -1.11 8.98 -10.33
N ASP A 94 -0.52 10.18 -10.17
CA ASP A 94 -1.23 11.41 -9.85
C ASP A 94 -2.14 11.26 -8.61
N ALA A 95 -3.36 11.81 -8.65
CA ALA A 95 -4.33 11.75 -7.56
C ALA A 95 -4.63 10.33 -7.04
N ARG A 96 -4.34 9.28 -7.82
CA ARG A 96 -4.56 7.87 -7.42
C ARG A 96 -3.37 7.28 -6.66
N SER A 97 -2.22 7.95 -6.61
CA SER A 97 -0.98 7.44 -5.99
C SER A 97 -1.19 7.02 -4.52
N VAL A 98 -2.02 7.73 -3.78
CA VAL A 98 -2.33 7.37 -2.38
C VAL A 98 -3.12 6.07 -2.30
N LEU A 99 -4.16 5.90 -3.11
CA LEU A 99 -4.94 4.66 -3.18
C LEU A 99 -4.06 3.49 -3.62
N ILE A 100 -3.30 3.67 -4.70
CA ILE A 100 -2.43 2.63 -5.25
C ILE A 100 -1.33 2.27 -4.25
N GLY A 101 -0.74 3.25 -3.57
CA GLY A 101 0.23 3.03 -2.50
C GLY A 101 -0.34 2.22 -1.34
N LEU A 102 -1.56 2.51 -0.90
CA LEU A 102 -2.26 1.73 0.13
C LEU A 102 -2.47 0.28 -0.30
N VAL A 103 -3.07 0.05 -1.48
CA VAL A 103 -3.35 -1.31 -1.98
C VAL A 103 -2.06 -2.09 -2.23
N ALA A 104 -1.05 -1.46 -2.83
CA ALA A 104 0.24 -2.09 -3.09
C ALA A 104 1.00 -2.43 -1.80
N SER A 105 0.92 -1.58 -0.78
CA SER A 105 1.48 -1.86 0.55
C SER A 105 0.84 -3.11 1.16
N ARG A 106 -0.48 -3.24 1.06
CA ARG A 106 -1.22 -4.43 1.50
C ARG A 106 -0.83 -5.67 0.71
N CYS A 107 -0.71 -5.57 -0.62
CA CYS A 107 -0.17 -6.64 -1.46
C CYS A 107 1.21 -7.08 -0.97
N ALA A 108 2.11 -6.14 -0.67
CA ALA A 108 3.44 -6.43 -0.17
C ALA A 108 3.40 -7.08 1.22
N ALA A 109 2.59 -6.57 2.16
CA ALA A 109 2.44 -7.15 3.49
C ALA A 109 2.00 -8.63 3.44
N ILE A 110 1.06 -8.98 2.55
CA ILE A 110 0.64 -10.36 2.34
C ILE A 110 1.75 -11.17 1.66
N SER A 111 2.35 -10.62 0.60
CA SER A 111 3.32 -11.33 -0.25
C SER A 111 4.63 -11.65 0.45
N TYR A 112 5.06 -10.81 1.38
CA TYR A 112 6.28 -10.97 2.17
C TYR A 112 6.00 -11.49 3.59
N GLY A 113 4.79 -12.00 3.84
CA GLY A 113 4.45 -12.78 5.04
C GLY A 113 4.22 -11.97 6.32
N PHE A 114 4.14 -10.65 6.24
CA PHE A 114 3.89 -9.80 7.40
C PHE A 114 2.42 -9.82 7.85
N ASP A 115 1.48 -9.77 6.89
CA ASP A 115 0.04 -9.93 7.12
C ASP A 115 -0.51 -10.99 6.16
N PRO A 116 -0.18 -12.28 6.35
CA PRO A 116 -0.46 -13.33 5.36
C PRO A 116 -1.96 -13.57 5.13
N ARG A 117 -2.82 -13.12 6.04
CA ARG A 117 -4.28 -13.20 5.91
C ARG A 117 -4.92 -11.88 5.48
N GLY A 118 -4.15 -10.81 5.35
CA GLY A 118 -4.63 -9.49 4.97
C GLY A 118 -5.67 -8.93 5.96
N LEU A 119 -5.54 -9.20 7.26
CA LEU A 119 -6.56 -8.85 8.26
C LEU A 119 -6.36 -7.47 8.88
N GLY A 120 -5.17 -6.87 8.77
CA GLY A 120 -4.92 -5.56 9.37
C GLY A 120 -5.86 -4.49 8.81
N VAL A 121 -6.17 -3.45 9.59
CA VAL A 121 -6.99 -2.31 9.13
C VAL A 121 -6.31 -0.96 9.41
N PRO A 122 -5.08 -0.72 8.90
CA PRO A 122 -4.34 0.52 9.16
C PRO A 122 -5.05 1.76 8.59
N GLU A 123 -5.90 1.60 7.57
CA GLU A 123 -6.60 2.67 6.88
C GLU A 123 -7.46 3.54 7.81
N THR A 124 -8.03 2.95 8.87
CA THR A 124 -8.82 3.67 9.87
C THR A 124 -7.98 4.72 10.59
N TRP A 125 -6.80 4.30 11.06
CA TRP A 125 -5.91 5.17 11.79
C TRP A 125 -5.25 6.20 10.87
N LEU A 126 -4.83 5.77 9.67
CA LEU A 126 -4.27 6.66 8.64
C LEU A 126 -5.27 7.75 8.23
N HIS A 127 -6.55 7.42 8.14
CA HIS A 127 -7.59 8.41 7.85
C HIS A 127 -7.70 9.47 8.97
N ARG A 128 -7.73 9.03 10.23
CA ARG A 128 -7.78 9.94 11.40
C ARG A 128 -6.57 10.87 11.47
N HIS A 129 -5.42 10.43 10.96
CA HIS A 129 -4.16 11.17 10.95
C HIS A 129 -3.74 11.63 9.55
N ARG A 130 -4.71 11.80 8.63
CA ARG A 130 -4.48 11.98 7.19
C ARG A 130 -3.45 13.06 6.87
N GLN A 131 -3.54 14.23 7.50
CA GLN A 131 -2.63 15.34 7.21
C GLN A 131 -1.17 14.97 7.53
N ARG A 132 -0.93 14.43 8.74
CA ARG A 132 0.40 13.98 9.18
C ARG A 132 0.93 12.85 8.30
N TYR A 133 0.06 11.87 8.01
CA TYR A 133 0.37 10.75 7.15
C TYR A 133 0.80 11.18 5.75
N LEU A 134 -0.01 12.00 5.06
CA LEU A 134 0.29 12.42 3.69
C LEU A 134 1.53 13.30 3.61
N ALA A 135 1.72 14.21 4.57
CA ALA A 135 2.93 15.03 4.63
C ALA A 135 4.19 14.16 4.76
N SER A 136 4.17 13.19 5.69
CA SER A 136 5.27 12.25 5.89
C SER A 136 5.50 11.35 4.67
N ALA A 137 4.43 10.81 4.07
CA ALA A 137 4.52 9.95 2.89
C ALA A 137 5.05 10.68 1.65
N HIS A 138 4.73 11.97 1.48
CA HIS A 138 5.29 12.77 0.39
C HIS A 138 6.75 13.15 0.62
N ALA A 139 7.16 13.36 1.88
CA ALA A 139 8.53 13.72 2.23
C ALA A 139 9.49 12.53 2.30
N SER A 140 8.98 11.29 2.31
CA SER A 140 9.74 10.09 2.70
C SER A 140 10.98 9.81 1.84
N LEU A 141 11.07 10.33 0.61
CA LEU A 141 12.23 10.15 -0.27
C LEU A 141 13.21 11.35 -0.26
N ASN A 142 12.94 12.39 0.54
CA ASN A 142 13.79 13.58 0.61
C ASN A 142 15.10 13.32 1.38
N SER A 143 15.08 12.38 2.32
CA SER A 143 16.24 11.98 3.12
C SER A 143 16.00 10.61 3.78
N GLU A 144 17.06 10.02 4.33
CA GLU A 144 16.95 8.80 5.15
C GLU A 144 16.11 9.05 6.40
N GLU A 145 16.31 10.18 7.08
CA GLU A 145 15.53 10.57 8.27
C GLU A 145 14.02 10.67 7.95
N ALA A 146 13.65 11.27 6.82
CA ALA A 146 12.25 11.37 6.40
C ALA A 146 11.64 9.99 6.09
N MET A 147 12.42 9.04 5.57
CA MET A 147 11.98 7.65 5.39
C MET A 147 11.76 6.98 6.75
N ILE A 148 12.67 7.15 7.70
CA ILE A 148 12.55 6.59 9.06
C ILE A 148 11.29 7.12 9.74
N ASP A 149 11.03 8.43 9.65
CA ASP A 149 9.82 9.05 10.20
C ASP A 149 8.55 8.46 9.58
N PHE A 150 8.53 8.28 8.26
CA PHE A 150 7.41 7.64 7.57
C PHE A 150 7.22 6.18 8.01
N LEU A 151 8.29 5.41 8.11
CA LEU A 151 8.22 4.01 8.55
C LEU A 151 7.73 3.92 10.01
N GLY A 152 8.15 4.84 10.88
CA GLY A 152 7.63 4.93 12.24
C GLY A 152 6.12 5.17 12.27
N LEU A 153 5.62 6.11 11.46
CA LEU A 153 4.19 6.37 11.32
C LEU A 153 3.43 5.16 10.72
N PHE A 154 4.01 4.51 9.71
CA PHE A 154 3.45 3.32 9.08
C PHE A 154 3.31 2.16 10.08
N LEU A 155 4.35 1.90 10.88
CA LEU A 155 4.32 0.85 11.90
C LEU A 155 3.32 1.19 13.01
N GLU A 156 3.22 2.45 13.43
CA GLU A 156 2.18 2.89 14.37
C GLU A 156 0.77 2.61 13.82
N ALA A 157 0.52 3.00 12.56
CA ALA A 157 -0.76 2.74 11.90
C ALA A 157 -1.08 1.24 11.82
N THR A 158 -0.05 0.43 11.57
CA THR A 158 -0.15 -1.03 11.47
C THR A 158 -0.52 -1.66 12.81
N ILE A 159 0.15 -1.27 13.90
CA ILE A 159 -0.16 -1.71 15.27
C ILE A 159 -1.61 -1.35 15.63
N LYS A 160 -2.03 -0.12 15.33
CA LYS A 160 -3.42 0.32 15.59
C LYS A 160 -4.43 -0.41 14.71
N GLY A 161 -4.08 -0.71 13.47
CA GLY A 161 -4.90 -1.48 12.54
C GLY A 161 -5.06 -2.95 12.96
N ALA A 162 -4.04 -3.55 13.58
CA ALA A 162 -4.13 -4.89 14.14
C ALA A 162 -5.06 -4.93 15.37
N ALA A 163 -4.96 -3.96 16.27
CA ALA A 163 -5.85 -3.85 17.44
C ALA A 163 -7.32 -3.65 17.04
N GLU A 164 -7.60 -2.88 15.98
CA GLU A 164 -8.94 -2.75 15.41
C GLU A 164 -9.48 -4.09 14.88
N ALA A 165 -8.65 -4.83 14.14
CA ALA A 165 -9.02 -6.14 13.59
C ALA A 165 -9.33 -7.15 14.71
N GLU A 166 -8.55 -7.15 15.78
CA GLU A 166 -8.80 -7.97 16.98
C GLU A 166 -10.13 -7.59 17.64
N GLY A 167 -10.43 -6.29 17.80
CA GLY A 167 -11.70 -5.83 18.34
C GLY A 167 -12.91 -6.26 17.50
N ILE A 168 -12.79 -6.25 16.16
CA ILE A 168 -13.83 -6.77 15.25
C ILE A 168 -14.01 -8.28 15.43
N ALA A 169 -12.91 -9.03 15.53
CA ALA A 169 -12.95 -10.46 15.71
C ALA A 169 -13.60 -10.87 17.05
N GLU A 170 -13.31 -10.15 18.14
CA GLU A 170 -13.96 -10.38 19.44
C GLU A 170 -15.45 -10.02 19.39
N ALA A 171 -15.82 -8.91 18.76
CA ALA A 171 -17.22 -8.52 18.62
C ALA A 171 -18.06 -9.52 17.80
N ALA A 172 -17.44 -10.24 16.85
CA ALA A 172 -18.10 -11.26 16.04
C ALA A 172 -18.29 -12.61 16.76
N LYS A 173 -17.65 -12.82 17.92
CA LYS A 173 -17.81 -14.03 18.75
C LYS A 173 -19.00 -13.93 19.72
N GLY A 174 -19.45 -12.72 20.04
CA GLY A 174 -20.60 -12.43 20.90
C GLY A 174 -21.90 -12.31 20.12
#